data_AF-K9SQ48-F1
#
_entry.id   AF-K9SQ48-F1
#
_cell.length_a   1.000
_cell.length_b   1.000
_cell.length_c   1.000
_cell.angle_alpha   90.00
_cell.angle_beta   90.00
_cell.angle_gamma   90.00
#
_symmetry.space_group_name_H-M   'P 1'
#
loop_
_entity.id
_entity.type
_entity.pdbx_description
1 polymer ?
#
loop_
_entity_poly.entity_id
_entity_poly.type
_entity_poly.pdbx_seq_one_letter_code
_entity_poly.pdbx_strand_id
1 'polypeptide(L)'
;MNMLLKGALFAATIAVAGSINSSPAEALTWRFDNVEYVIGGTITGSFDYDADTNTYSNIDIISTAGSSGAFENGRFYPGPFINYTGTSSSGFGSPAPRNYVSNMVIGESSVSFFLDLEFARPLTNAGGTIDLINRTNLGERAGIQVRRIDTTNFNPTVTTVPVPFEFEASLGLIAPGGMFGGYVFNKKRKANKQLNA
;
A
#
# COMPACT_ATOMS: atom_id res chain seq x y z
N MET A 1 19.91 61.11 33.41
CA MET A 1 18.51 60.76 33.15
C MET A 1 18.35 60.52 31.66
N ASN A 2 17.90 59.32 31.26
CA ASN A 2 17.42 58.93 29.93
C ASN A 2 18.44 58.75 28.77
N MET A 3 19.15 57.61 28.76
CA MET A 3 19.54 56.92 27.52
C MET A 3 19.10 55.44 27.61
N LEU A 4 17.79 55.28 27.79
CA LEU A 4 17.06 54.01 27.77
C LEU A 4 16.26 53.95 26.46
N LEU A 5 16.90 53.78 25.31
CA LEU A 5 16.19 53.44 24.07
C LEU A 5 17.13 53.03 22.94
N LYS A 6 16.68 52.04 22.16
CA LYS A 6 17.19 51.62 20.83
C LYS A 6 18.22 50.50 20.82
N GLY A 7 17.77 49.31 21.22
CA GLY A 7 18.37 48.05 20.81
C GLY A 7 17.28 47.02 20.57
N ALA A 8 16.36 47.30 19.65
CA ALA A 8 15.30 46.38 19.29
C ALA A 8 15.93 45.08 18.74
N LEU A 9 15.94 44.05 19.58
CA LEU A 9 16.28 42.68 19.19
C LEU A 9 15.23 42.21 18.17
N PHE A 10 15.54 42.29 16.88
CA PHE A 10 14.82 41.52 15.86
C PHE A 10 15.31 40.06 15.94
N ALA A 11 14.79 39.33 16.92
CA ALA A 11 14.79 37.88 16.88
C ALA A 11 13.64 37.46 15.96
N ALA A 12 13.90 37.41 14.65
CA ALA A 12 13.02 36.74 13.72
C ALA A 12 13.15 35.23 13.96
N THR A 13 12.52 34.74 15.02
CA THR A 13 12.24 33.32 15.18
C THR A 13 11.23 32.99 14.09
N ILE A 14 11.70 32.53 12.93
CA ILE A 14 10.83 31.88 11.96
C ILE A 14 10.42 30.57 12.65
N ALA A 15 9.39 30.64 13.46
CA ALA A 15 8.60 29.48 13.82
C ALA A 15 7.98 29.02 12.50
N VAL A 16 8.70 28.17 11.76
CA VAL A 16 8.06 27.25 10.85
C VAL A 16 7.28 26.31 11.76
N ALA A 17 6.14 26.80 12.27
CA ALA A 17 4.99 25.97 12.57
C ALA A 17 4.48 25.50 11.21
N GLY A 18 5.32 24.75 10.50
CA GLY A 18 4.86 23.85 9.48
C GLY A 18 3.97 22.91 10.24
N SER A 19 2.66 23.12 10.09
CA SER A 19 1.72 22.03 10.18
C SER A 19 2.34 20.92 9.33
N ILE A 20 3.04 20.00 10.01
CA ILE A 20 3.17 18.62 9.58
C ILE A 20 1.72 18.17 9.55
N ASN A 21 1.03 18.54 8.47
CA ASN A 21 -0.12 17.81 8.01
C ASN A 21 0.48 16.43 7.84
N SER A 22 0.15 15.51 8.74
CA SER A 22 0.30 14.10 8.43
C SER A 22 -0.43 13.97 7.12
N SER A 23 0.31 13.90 6.01
CA SER A 23 -0.30 13.56 4.74
C SER A 23 -1.11 12.30 5.03
N PRO A 24 -2.41 12.25 4.69
CA PRO A 24 -3.17 11.02 4.84
C PRO A 24 -2.30 9.92 4.24
N ALA A 25 -2.04 8.87 5.04
CA ALA A 25 -1.14 7.83 4.62
C ALA A 25 -1.71 7.26 3.32
N GLU A 26 -0.98 7.43 2.23
CA GLU A 26 -1.48 7.03 0.92
C GLU A 26 -1.65 5.52 0.90
N ALA A 27 -2.70 5.04 0.22
CA ALA A 27 -2.89 3.62 0.00
C ALA A 27 -1.62 3.05 -0.65
N LEU A 28 -1.12 1.94 -0.11
CA LEU A 28 0.06 1.28 -0.65
C LEU A 28 -0.34 0.23 -1.67
N THR A 29 0.36 0.19 -2.80
CA THR A 29 0.22 -0.89 -3.78
C THR A 29 0.96 -2.13 -3.30
N TRP A 30 0.24 -3.24 -3.16
CA TRP A 30 0.76 -4.57 -2.85
C TRP A 30 0.75 -5.43 -4.10
N ARG A 31 1.85 -6.16 -4.35
CA ARG A 31 2.00 -7.05 -5.50
C ARG A 31 2.24 -8.48 -5.05
N PHE A 32 1.63 -9.45 -5.75
CA PHE A 32 1.86 -10.87 -5.49
C PHE A 32 3.21 -11.32 -6.02
N ASP A 33 3.93 -12.09 -5.22
CA ASP A 33 5.21 -12.70 -5.57
C ASP A 33 5.16 -14.21 -5.27
N ASN A 34 5.52 -15.02 -6.28
CA ASN A 34 5.60 -16.49 -6.20
C ASN A 34 4.34 -17.19 -5.66
N VAL A 35 3.16 -16.74 -6.06
CA VAL A 35 1.89 -17.33 -5.62
C VAL A 35 1.41 -18.38 -6.61
N GLU A 36 1.46 -19.64 -6.19
CA GLU A 36 0.97 -20.80 -6.96
C GLU A 36 -0.06 -21.57 -6.13
N TYR A 37 -0.98 -22.26 -6.82
CA TYR A 37 -1.92 -23.17 -6.19
C TYR A 37 -1.41 -24.61 -6.16
N VAL A 38 -1.91 -25.41 -5.21
CA VAL A 38 -1.51 -26.84 -5.04
C VAL A 38 -1.76 -27.69 -6.29
N ILE A 39 -2.78 -27.34 -7.09
CA ILE A 39 -3.14 -28.05 -8.33
C ILE A 39 -2.59 -27.35 -9.58
N GLY A 40 -1.53 -26.56 -9.41
CA GLY A 40 -0.96 -25.71 -10.43
C GLY A 40 -1.80 -24.47 -10.74
N GLY A 41 -1.23 -23.61 -11.58
CA GLY A 41 -1.78 -22.29 -11.87
C GLY A 41 -1.28 -21.26 -10.85
N THR A 42 -1.19 -20.02 -11.30
CA THR A 42 -0.53 -18.92 -10.62
C THR A 42 -1.51 -17.80 -10.30
N ILE A 43 -1.16 -16.99 -9.30
CA ILE A 43 -1.80 -15.71 -9.00
C ILE A 43 -0.76 -14.62 -9.22
N THR A 44 -1.12 -13.61 -10.01
CA THR A 44 -0.29 -12.45 -10.30
C THR A 44 -1.12 -11.18 -10.25
N GLY A 45 -0.48 -10.03 -10.09
CA GLY A 45 -1.14 -8.73 -10.13
C GLY A 45 -0.96 -7.95 -8.84
N SER A 46 -1.85 -7.00 -8.58
CA SER A 46 -1.74 -6.08 -7.46
C SER A 46 -3.08 -5.58 -6.95
N PHE A 47 -3.04 -4.94 -5.79
CA PHE A 47 -4.14 -4.16 -5.24
C PHE A 47 -3.56 -3.03 -4.38
N ASP A 48 -4.33 -1.98 -4.19
CA ASP A 48 -4.00 -0.92 -3.23
C ASP A 48 -4.71 -1.19 -1.90
N TYR A 49 -4.03 -0.87 -0.79
CA TYR A 49 -4.59 -1.01 0.54
C TYR A 49 -4.27 0.22 1.41
N ASP A 50 -5.32 0.76 2.01
CA ASP A 50 -5.26 1.84 3.01
C ASP A 50 -5.59 1.27 4.40
N ALA A 51 -4.58 1.25 5.28
CA ALA A 51 -4.71 0.72 6.63
C ALA A 51 -5.51 1.61 7.59
N ASP A 52 -5.66 2.91 7.29
CA ASP A 52 -6.39 3.84 8.15
C ASP A 52 -7.91 3.67 7.97
N THR A 53 -8.33 3.40 6.74
CA THR A 53 -9.73 3.13 6.41
C THR A 53 -10.05 1.63 6.30
N ASN A 54 -9.03 0.76 6.36
CA ASN A 54 -9.14 -0.68 6.13
C ASN A 54 -9.82 -0.99 4.78
N THR A 55 -9.41 -0.27 3.73
CA THR A 55 -10.02 -0.31 2.40
C THR A 55 -9.06 -0.88 1.37
N TYR A 56 -9.59 -1.76 0.52
CA TYR A 56 -8.91 -2.28 -0.66
C TYR A 56 -9.44 -1.57 -1.92
N SER A 57 -8.56 -1.20 -2.83
CA SER A 57 -8.89 -0.52 -4.10
C SER A 57 -7.95 -0.95 -5.22
N ASN A 58 -8.21 -0.49 -6.46
CA ASN A 58 -7.36 -0.72 -7.64
C ASN A 58 -6.89 -2.17 -7.82
N ILE A 59 -7.83 -3.10 -7.60
CA ILE A 59 -7.55 -4.53 -7.67
C ILE A 59 -7.43 -4.91 -9.14
N ASP A 60 -6.30 -5.52 -9.48
CA ASP A 60 -6.07 -6.16 -10.77
C ASP A 60 -5.29 -7.44 -10.50
N ILE A 61 -6.03 -8.53 -10.29
CA ILE A 61 -5.46 -9.84 -9.96
C ILE A 61 -5.85 -10.84 -11.03
N ILE A 62 -4.85 -11.52 -11.58
CA ILE A 62 -5.01 -12.56 -12.57
C ILE A 62 -4.70 -13.90 -11.93
N SER A 63 -5.65 -14.83 -12.02
CA SER A 63 -5.46 -16.24 -11.68
C SER A 63 -5.48 -17.08 -12.94
N THR A 64 -4.50 -17.97 -13.14
CA THR A 64 -4.50 -18.91 -14.26
C THR A 64 -5.17 -20.23 -13.91
N ALA A 65 -5.69 -20.90 -14.95
CA ALA A 65 -6.16 -22.28 -14.82
C ALA A 65 -5.01 -23.20 -14.33
N GLY A 66 -5.37 -24.28 -13.68
CA GLY A 66 -4.43 -25.31 -13.22
C GLY A 66 -4.61 -26.58 -14.02
N SER A 67 -4.18 -27.69 -13.45
CA SER A 67 -4.01 -28.93 -14.21
C SER A 67 -5.11 -29.98 -13.97
N SER A 68 -6.08 -29.74 -13.07
CA SER A 68 -7.08 -30.76 -12.73
C SER A 68 -8.40 -30.22 -12.17
N GLY A 69 -9.44 -31.07 -12.26
CA GLY A 69 -10.75 -30.86 -11.61
C GLY A 69 -11.54 -29.70 -12.21
N ALA A 70 -12.28 -28.95 -11.39
CA ALA A 70 -13.00 -27.76 -11.89
C ALA A 70 -12.12 -26.57 -12.22
N PHE A 71 -10.82 -26.70 -12.04
CA PHE A 71 -9.91 -25.62 -12.29
C PHE A 71 -8.99 -25.86 -13.50
N GLU A 72 -9.25 -26.94 -14.24
CA GLU A 72 -8.63 -27.22 -15.53
C GLU A 72 -9.19 -26.27 -16.61
N ASN A 73 -8.32 -25.79 -17.49
CA ASN A 73 -8.66 -24.85 -18.56
C ASN A 73 -9.76 -25.43 -19.47
N GLY A 74 -10.86 -24.69 -19.64
CA GLY A 74 -11.96 -25.07 -20.53
C GLY A 74 -12.87 -26.18 -19.99
N ARG A 75 -12.72 -26.58 -18.72
CA ARG A 75 -13.68 -27.46 -18.03
C ARG A 75 -14.74 -26.62 -17.32
N PHE A 76 -14.67 -26.54 -15.99
CA PHE A 76 -15.52 -25.62 -15.23
C PHE A 76 -14.87 -24.24 -15.11
N TYR A 77 -13.53 -24.16 -15.25
CA TYR A 77 -12.80 -22.91 -15.21
C TYR A 77 -13.05 -22.13 -16.51
N PRO A 78 -13.43 -20.84 -16.43
CA PRO A 78 -14.01 -20.06 -17.54
C PRO A 78 -13.02 -19.69 -18.66
N GLY A 79 -11.82 -20.25 -18.68
CA GLY A 79 -10.81 -19.98 -19.70
C GLY A 79 -9.36 -20.14 -19.19
N PRO A 80 -8.37 -19.56 -19.87
CA PRO A 80 -6.98 -19.66 -19.42
C PRO A 80 -6.71 -18.85 -18.14
N PHE A 81 -7.52 -17.81 -17.88
CA PHE A 81 -7.37 -16.94 -16.72
C PHE A 81 -8.71 -16.34 -16.26
N ILE A 82 -8.73 -15.85 -15.02
CA ILE A 82 -9.79 -15.03 -14.42
C ILE A 82 -9.15 -13.72 -13.97
N ASN A 83 -9.79 -12.58 -14.28
CA ASN A 83 -9.43 -11.28 -13.72
C ASN A 83 -10.38 -10.91 -12.55
N TYR A 84 -9.82 -10.62 -11.38
CA TYR A 84 -10.51 -10.12 -10.20
C TYR A 84 -10.26 -8.62 -10.09
N THR A 85 -11.33 -7.81 -10.18
CA THR A 85 -11.23 -6.34 -10.17
C THR A 85 -12.03 -5.65 -9.06
N GLY A 86 -12.69 -6.42 -8.18
CA GLY A 86 -13.59 -5.88 -7.16
C GLY A 86 -13.31 -6.42 -5.76
N THR A 87 -13.72 -5.65 -4.74
CA THR A 87 -13.79 -6.09 -3.35
C THR A 87 -15.18 -6.63 -3.03
N SER A 88 -15.27 -7.52 -2.03
CA SER A 88 -16.52 -7.74 -1.32
C SER A 88 -16.28 -7.40 0.14
N SER A 89 -17.28 -6.88 0.84
CA SER A 89 -17.24 -6.57 2.27
C SER A 89 -17.92 -7.65 3.14
N SER A 90 -18.37 -8.75 2.54
CA SER A 90 -18.72 -9.96 3.28
C SER A 90 -18.07 -11.22 2.69
N GLY A 91 -17.08 -11.77 3.39
CA GLY A 91 -16.68 -13.17 3.19
C GLY A 91 -17.85 -14.07 3.60
N PHE A 92 -17.95 -15.28 3.03
CA PHE A 92 -18.97 -16.25 3.42
C PHE A 92 -18.91 -16.53 4.94
N GLY A 93 -19.83 -15.93 5.71
CA GLY A 93 -20.13 -16.30 7.09
C GLY A 93 -19.13 -15.86 8.18
N SER A 94 -18.23 -14.89 7.94
CA SER A 94 -17.32 -14.38 8.98
C SER A 94 -17.66 -12.93 9.37
N PRO A 95 -18.03 -12.62 10.63
CA PRO A 95 -18.44 -11.30 11.09
C PRO A 95 -17.28 -10.31 11.35
N ALA A 96 -16.08 -10.58 10.84
CA ALA A 96 -14.90 -9.73 11.05
C ALA A 96 -14.38 -9.23 9.69
N PRO A 97 -13.88 -7.98 9.61
CA PRO A 97 -13.25 -7.46 8.40
C PRO A 97 -11.99 -8.28 8.15
N ARG A 98 -12.09 -9.26 7.26
CA ARG A 98 -10.95 -10.02 6.77
C ARG A 98 -10.53 -9.45 5.43
N ASN A 99 -9.25 -9.58 5.17
CA ASN A 99 -8.53 -9.01 4.06
C ASN A 99 -8.71 -9.81 2.77
N TYR A 100 -9.90 -9.81 2.15
CA TYR A 100 -10.15 -10.61 0.96
C TYR A 100 -10.54 -9.78 -0.27
N VAL A 101 -10.08 -10.26 -1.42
CA VAL A 101 -10.57 -9.86 -2.75
C VAL A 101 -11.44 -11.00 -3.23
N SER A 102 -12.77 -10.82 -3.28
CA SER A 102 -13.64 -11.82 -3.90
C SER A 102 -14.33 -11.21 -5.11
N ASN A 103 -14.02 -11.73 -6.30
CA ASN A 103 -14.83 -11.53 -7.50
C ASN A 103 -15.53 -12.86 -7.81
N MET A 104 -16.81 -12.79 -8.17
CA MET A 104 -17.54 -13.95 -8.63
C MET A 104 -17.58 -13.94 -10.15
N VAL A 105 -16.86 -14.87 -10.79
CA VAL A 105 -17.05 -15.13 -12.21
C VAL A 105 -17.94 -16.35 -12.36
N ILE A 106 -19.06 -16.18 -13.09
CA ILE A 106 -19.95 -17.28 -13.46
C ILE A 106 -19.30 -17.96 -14.66
N GLY A 107 -18.70 -19.13 -14.42
CA GLY A 107 -18.22 -20.00 -15.48
C GLY A 107 -19.36 -20.70 -16.21
N GLU A 108 -19.00 -21.41 -17.28
CA GLU A 108 -19.93 -22.33 -17.94
C GLU A 108 -20.45 -23.33 -16.90
N SER A 109 -21.75 -23.63 -16.91
CA SER A 109 -22.44 -24.49 -15.92
C SER A 109 -22.78 -23.86 -14.56
N SER A 110 -22.89 -22.53 -14.46
CA SER A 110 -23.33 -21.84 -13.22
C SER A 110 -22.37 -22.04 -12.02
N VAL A 111 -21.10 -22.33 -12.30
CA VAL A 111 -20.06 -22.45 -11.28
C VAL A 111 -19.49 -21.07 -10.98
N SER A 112 -19.51 -20.69 -9.71
CA SER A 112 -18.95 -19.43 -9.22
C SER A 112 -17.53 -19.64 -8.72
N PHE A 113 -16.58 -18.86 -9.24
CA PHE A 113 -15.21 -18.82 -8.75
C PHE A 113 -15.04 -17.69 -7.74
N PHE A 114 -14.29 -17.94 -6.68
CA PHE A 114 -13.97 -16.94 -5.66
C PHE A 114 -12.47 -16.99 -5.37
N LEU A 115 -11.87 -15.81 -5.24
CA LEU A 115 -10.55 -15.64 -4.66
C LEU A 115 -10.74 -15.35 -3.15
N ASP A 116 -10.02 -16.08 -2.29
CA ASP A 116 -9.94 -15.81 -0.87
C ASP A 116 -8.46 -15.83 -0.49
N LEU A 117 -7.96 -14.70 -0.02
CA LEU A 117 -6.55 -14.50 0.33
C LEU A 117 -6.50 -14.22 1.82
N GLU A 118 -5.63 -14.94 2.53
CA GLU A 118 -5.40 -14.70 3.94
C GLU A 118 -3.93 -14.37 4.15
N PHE A 119 -3.68 -13.28 4.88
CA PHE A 119 -2.33 -12.78 5.15
C PHE A 119 -1.89 -13.23 6.54
N ALA A 120 -0.62 -13.63 6.70
CA ALA A 120 -0.05 -14.06 7.97
C ALA A 120 -0.12 -12.98 9.07
N ARG A 121 -0.15 -11.70 8.65
CA ARG A 121 -0.19 -10.51 9.50
C ARG A 121 -1.05 -9.43 8.84
N PRO A 122 -1.60 -8.47 9.60
CA PRO A 122 -2.30 -7.32 9.02
C PRO A 122 -1.39 -6.52 8.08
N LEU A 123 -1.94 -6.08 6.95
CA LEU A 123 -1.29 -5.11 6.07
C LEU A 123 -1.26 -3.74 6.79
N THR A 124 -0.20 -2.96 6.59
CA THR A 124 -0.04 -1.65 7.24
C THR A 124 0.51 -0.61 6.27
N ASN A 125 0.30 0.67 6.58
CA ASN A 125 0.85 1.80 5.82
C ASN A 125 2.39 1.95 5.95
N ALA A 126 3.05 1.09 6.74
CA ALA A 126 4.51 0.97 6.72
C ALA A 126 5.03 0.06 5.59
N GLY A 127 4.13 -0.67 4.93
CA GLY A 127 4.43 -1.63 3.88
C GLY A 127 5.27 -2.83 4.35
N GLY A 128 6.05 -3.40 3.42
CA GLY A 128 6.91 -4.56 3.65
C GLY A 128 6.51 -5.78 2.82
N THR A 129 7.00 -6.94 3.25
CA THR A 129 6.65 -8.26 2.68
C THR A 129 5.85 -9.04 3.70
N ILE A 130 4.72 -9.60 3.27
CA ILE A 130 3.81 -10.36 4.12
C ILE A 130 3.50 -11.70 3.45
N ASP A 131 3.66 -12.78 4.20
CA ASP A 131 3.36 -14.13 3.73
C ASP A 131 1.85 -14.33 3.57
N LEU A 132 1.46 -15.09 2.54
CA LEU A 132 0.12 -15.63 2.40
C LEU A 132 0.00 -16.96 3.15
N ILE A 133 -1.13 -17.17 3.82
CA ILE A 133 -1.40 -18.40 4.54
C ILE A 133 -2.57 -19.16 3.91
N ASN A 134 -2.50 -20.49 3.99
CA ASN A 134 -3.53 -21.35 3.43
C ASN A 134 -4.71 -21.46 4.41
N ARG A 135 -5.90 -21.07 3.96
CA ARG A 135 -7.12 -21.22 4.75
C ARG A 135 -7.62 -22.65 4.68
N THR A 136 -7.28 -23.45 5.70
CA THR A 136 -7.66 -24.87 5.79
C THR A 136 -9.13 -25.11 6.15
N ASN A 137 -9.86 -24.10 6.63
CA ASN A 137 -11.16 -24.25 7.28
C ASN A 137 -12.38 -23.81 6.46
N LEU A 138 -12.22 -23.47 5.18
CA LEU A 138 -13.38 -23.48 4.29
C LEU A 138 -13.70 -24.95 4.01
N GLY A 139 -14.40 -25.57 4.96
CA GLY A 139 -14.97 -26.90 4.76
C GLY A 139 -15.64 -26.90 3.41
N GLU A 140 -15.32 -27.90 2.59
CA GLU A 140 -15.85 -28.12 1.25
C GLU A 140 -17.38 -28.11 1.34
N ARG A 141 -17.98 -26.92 1.30
CA ARG A 141 -19.42 -26.77 1.34
C ARG A 141 -19.89 -27.32 0.01
N ALA A 142 -20.78 -28.31 0.07
CA ALA A 142 -21.29 -29.01 -1.09
C ALA A 142 -21.62 -28.03 -2.23
N GLY A 143 -20.85 -28.11 -3.31
CA GLY A 143 -21.01 -27.29 -4.52
C GLY A 143 -20.04 -26.11 -4.70
N ILE A 144 -19.22 -25.75 -3.70
CA ILE A 144 -18.18 -24.73 -3.87
C ILE A 144 -16.83 -25.42 -3.97
N GLN A 145 -16.17 -25.31 -5.14
CA GLN A 145 -14.80 -25.78 -5.29
C GLN A 145 -13.84 -24.68 -4.84
N VAL A 146 -13.03 -24.97 -3.84
CA VAL A 146 -12.01 -24.06 -3.31
C VAL A 146 -10.65 -24.51 -3.80
N ARG A 147 -9.87 -23.56 -4.32
CA ARG A 147 -8.48 -23.80 -4.69
C ARG A 147 -7.56 -23.27 -3.58
N ARG A 148 -6.61 -24.09 -3.15
CA ARG A 148 -5.66 -23.75 -2.09
C ARG A 148 -4.35 -23.26 -2.66
N ILE A 149 -3.80 -22.20 -2.07
CA ILE A 149 -2.43 -21.74 -2.33
C ILE A 149 -1.46 -22.78 -1.76
N ASP A 150 -0.43 -23.12 -2.53
CA ASP A 150 0.64 -24.00 -2.09
C ASP A 150 1.63 -23.21 -1.23
N THR A 151 1.46 -23.32 0.09
CA THR A 151 2.37 -22.74 1.09
C THR A 151 3.45 -23.74 1.53
N THR A 152 3.45 -24.95 0.97
CA THR A 152 4.38 -26.02 1.34
C THR A 152 5.58 -26.08 0.42
N ASN A 153 5.38 -25.89 -0.87
CA ASN A 153 6.44 -25.89 -1.88
C ASN A 153 6.83 -24.48 -2.33
N PHE A 154 5.95 -23.51 -2.11
CA PHE A 154 6.19 -22.10 -2.42
C PHE A 154 6.08 -21.28 -1.14
N ASN A 155 6.82 -20.18 -1.08
CA ASN A 155 6.71 -19.16 -0.05
C ASN A 155 5.94 -17.98 -0.65
N PRO A 156 4.61 -18.09 -0.78
CA PRO A 156 3.81 -17.07 -1.44
C PRO A 156 3.77 -15.80 -0.57
N THR A 157 4.09 -14.66 -1.15
CA THR A 157 4.11 -13.38 -0.44
C THR A 157 3.38 -12.30 -1.21
N VAL A 158 3.00 -11.23 -0.50
CA VAL A 158 2.75 -9.92 -1.10
C VAL A 158 3.81 -8.94 -0.63
N THR A 159 4.29 -8.11 -1.55
CA THR A 159 5.29 -7.07 -1.25
C THR A 159 4.74 -5.71 -1.66
N THR A 160 4.93 -4.71 -0.80
CA THR A 160 4.63 -3.33 -1.20
C THR A 160 5.56 -2.84 -2.26
N VAL A 161 5.01 -2.25 -3.31
CA VAL A 161 5.77 -1.48 -4.29
C VAL A 161 5.96 -0.09 -3.69
N PRO A 162 7.20 0.35 -3.40
CA PRO A 162 7.43 1.70 -2.91
C PRO A 162 6.91 2.69 -3.95
N VAL A 163 6.00 3.57 -3.55
CA VAL A 163 5.69 4.76 -4.35
C VAL A 163 6.96 5.60 -4.34
N PRO A 164 7.56 5.92 -5.52
CA PRO A 164 8.65 6.86 -5.56
C PRO A 164 8.18 8.14 -4.90
N PHE A 165 8.83 8.59 -3.83
CA PHE A 165 8.44 9.86 -3.24
C PHE A 165 8.72 10.96 -4.27
N GLU A 166 7.68 11.68 -4.68
CA GLU A 166 7.87 12.92 -5.40
C GLU A 166 8.30 13.97 -4.37
N PHE A 167 9.59 14.27 -4.34
CA PHE A 167 10.08 15.36 -3.52
C PHE A 167 9.57 16.67 -4.11
N GLU A 168 8.64 17.33 -3.42
CA GLU A 168 8.25 18.68 -3.80
C GLU A 168 9.49 19.59 -3.76
N ALA A 169 9.95 20.01 -4.94
CA ALA A 169 11.14 20.86 -5.08
C ALA A 169 11.03 22.17 -4.29
N SER A 170 9.81 22.62 -4.00
CA SER A 170 9.49 23.76 -3.13
C SER A 170 10.09 23.58 -1.72
N LEU A 171 9.88 22.42 -1.09
CA LEU A 171 10.44 22.07 0.22
C LEU A 171 11.96 21.92 0.16
N GLY A 172 12.46 21.40 -0.96
CA GLY A 172 13.89 21.32 -1.26
C GLY A 172 14.62 22.64 -1.32
N LEU A 173 13.94 23.71 -1.73
CA LEU A 173 14.54 25.03 -1.89
C LEU A 173 14.53 25.86 -0.59
N ILE A 174 13.60 25.59 0.33
CA ILE A 174 13.48 26.35 1.58
C ILE A 174 14.72 26.17 2.46
N ALA A 175 15.24 24.94 2.58
CA ALA A 175 16.41 24.66 3.41
C ALA A 175 17.69 25.37 2.92
N PRO A 176 18.14 25.20 1.67
CA PRO A 176 19.31 25.93 1.16
C PRO A 176 19.05 27.44 1.07
N GLY A 177 17.85 27.87 0.63
CA GLY A 177 17.50 29.29 0.55
C GLY A 177 17.58 30.00 1.91
N GLY A 178 17.09 29.37 2.98
CA GLY A 178 17.19 29.89 4.35
C GLY A 178 18.64 29.96 4.85
N MET A 179 19.45 28.93 4.58
CA MET A 179 20.87 28.92 4.94
C MET A 179 21.66 30.05 4.24
N PHE A 180 21.47 30.20 2.93
CA PHE A 180 22.10 31.28 2.16
C PHE A 180 21.62 32.66 2.61
N GLY A 181 20.30 32.84 2.80
CA GLY A 181 19.73 34.10 3.28
C GLY A 181 20.29 34.50 4.65
N GLY A 182 20.33 33.57 5.60
CA GLY A 182 20.89 33.79 6.94
C GLY A 182 22.39 34.11 6.91
N TYR A 183 23.16 33.43 6.06
CA TYR A 183 24.58 33.70 5.87
C TYR A 183 24.83 35.11 5.33
N VAL A 184 24.12 35.52 4.26
CA VAL A 184 24.25 36.85 3.65
C VAL A 184 23.86 37.96 4.64
N PHE A 185 22.78 37.75 5.40
CA PHE A 185 22.34 38.70 6.42
C PHE A 185 23.40 38.91 7.51
N ASN A 186 23.97 37.82 8.03
CA ASN A 186 25.03 37.88 9.05
C ASN A 186 26.29 38.60 8.54
N LYS A 187 26.67 38.37 7.28
CA LYS A 187 27.82 39.05 6.66
C LYS A 187 27.59 40.56 6.55
N LYS A 188 26.42 41.01 6.07
CA LYS A 188 26.07 42.44 5.99
C LYS A 188 26.06 43.11 7.38
N ARG A 189 25.54 42.43 8.40
CA ARG A 189 25.52 42.95 9.77
C ARG A 189 26.93 43.20 10.32
N LYS A 190 27.88 42.32 10.03
CA LYS A 190 29.29 42.50 10.45
C LYS A 190 29.95 43.68 9.73
N ALA A 191 29.73 43.83 8.42
CA ALA A 191 30.26 44.96 7.65
C ALA A 191 29.74 46.32 8.14
N ASN A 192 28.44 46.44 8.42
CA ASN A 192 27.87 47.70 8.92
C ASN A 192 28.37 48.10 10.32
N LYS A 193 28.83 47.16 11.14
CA LYS A 193 29.47 47.48 12.42
C LYS A 193 30.87 48.08 12.25
N GLN A 194 31.58 47.73 11.19
CA GLN A 194 32.92 48.25 10.91
C GLN A 194 32.89 49.67 10.32
N LEU A 195 31.82 50.03 9.60
CA LEU A 195 31.66 51.37 9.04
C LEU A 195 31.27 52.44 10.07
N ASN A 196 30.75 52.01 11.23
CA ASN A 196 30.27 52.89 12.29
C ASN A 196 31.19 52.89 13.53
N ALA A 197 32.37 52.28 13.44
CA ALA A 197 33.41 52.25 14.47
C ALA A 197 34.57 53.14 14.03
#